data_AF-A0A399HQ35-F1
#
_entry.id   AF-A0A399HQ35-F1
#
_cell.length_a   1.000
_cell.length_b   1.000
_cell.length_c   1.000
_cell.angle_alpha   90.00
_cell.angle_beta   90.00
_cell.angle_gamma   90.00
#
_symmetry.space_group_name_H-M   'P 1'
#
loop_
_entity.id
_entity.type
_entity.pdbx_description
1 polymer ?
#
loop_
_entity_poly.entity_id
_entity_poly.type
_entity_poly.pdbx_seq_one_letter_code
_entity_poly.pdbx_strand_id
1 'polypeptide(L)'
;MFSSAALPLAFAASFLLVQVSAECTQFSTNGSTAATYDFYRFYDFRNIRDDIDGDAAAASSYGKSHTATESANGQSKIFQAAPWNSGWTARDWFRPSPKNDTIDMHYKPSRVSISNNTDISEEHSTYLTLHTTRLSDGSQLAAELDFAEYNVTFASIRMAARIHGASGAIAGFFTYHDDISESDIEIPTGGSADEVHYSNQPTTDPDTGVPIDGATFNVSMEARQPTSTWNNYRLDWVDGRSAWYMNGAQSADTEVNVPNRESMIIMSLWSNGGTFSGRMDIGQDAWFDVQWVELLFNTSSSATSDTSGTVCSVESSLGSPTPNASPCLRDLVTECIWWAIGMASTVSFMAFM
;
A
#
# COMPACT_ATOMS: atom_id res chain seq x y z
N MET A 1 -76.36 16.50 5.85
CA MET A 1 -75.58 15.43 5.19
C MET A 1 -74.33 16.07 4.60
N PHE A 2 -73.23 16.07 5.35
CA PHE A 2 -71.93 16.46 4.82
C PHE A 2 -71.22 15.18 4.36
N SER A 3 -70.88 15.11 3.08
CA SER A 3 -70.17 13.96 2.49
C SER A 3 -68.68 14.24 2.54
N SER A 4 -67.95 13.42 3.29
CA SER A 4 -66.48 13.47 3.40
C SER A 4 -65.84 13.00 2.09
N ALA A 5 -65.02 13.85 1.49
CA ALA A 5 -64.11 13.45 0.41
C ALA A 5 -62.88 12.76 1.03
N ALA A 6 -62.67 11.48 0.72
CA ALA A 6 -61.45 10.76 1.05
C ALA A 6 -60.44 10.94 -0.09
N LEU A 7 -59.36 11.67 0.17
CA LEU A 7 -58.17 11.70 -0.69
C LEU A 7 -57.37 10.40 -0.46
N PRO A 8 -57.03 9.60 -1.48
CA PRO A 8 -56.11 8.50 -1.29
C PRO A 8 -54.69 9.08 -1.17
N LEU A 9 -54.11 8.99 0.03
CA LEU A 9 -52.69 9.23 0.24
C LEU A 9 -51.93 8.08 -0.43
N ALA A 10 -51.35 8.32 -1.60
CA ALA A 10 -50.41 7.39 -2.20
C ALA A 10 -49.12 7.44 -1.37
N PHE A 11 -48.92 6.42 -0.52
CA PHE A 11 -47.62 6.17 0.09
C PHE A 11 -46.66 5.73 -1.02
N ALA A 12 -45.86 6.66 -1.53
CA ALA A 12 -44.63 6.30 -2.20
C ALA A 12 -43.69 5.74 -1.13
N ALA A 13 -43.68 4.40 -0.98
CA ALA A 13 -42.63 3.72 -0.27
C ALA A 13 -41.36 3.93 -1.08
N SER A 14 -40.57 4.95 -0.71
CA SER A 14 -39.18 5.05 -1.13
C SER A 14 -38.47 3.81 -0.60
N PHE A 15 -38.39 2.78 -1.44
CA PHE A 15 -37.39 1.74 -1.26
C PHE A 15 -36.03 2.43 -1.39
N LEU A 16 -35.48 2.83 -0.25
CA LEU A 16 -34.04 2.95 -0.10
C LEU A 16 -33.49 1.57 -0.47
N LEU A 17 -33.04 1.44 -1.72
CA LEU A 17 -32.05 0.44 -2.09
C LEU A 17 -30.84 0.75 -1.20
N VAL A 18 -30.81 0.12 -0.04
CA VAL A 18 -29.57 -0.13 0.66
C VAL A 18 -28.79 -0.97 -0.33
N GLN A 19 -27.91 -0.34 -1.11
CA GLN A 19 -26.79 -1.05 -1.70
C GLN A 19 -26.02 -1.59 -0.52
N VAL A 20 -26.36 -2.81 -0.11
CA VAL A 20 -25.44 -3.63 0.66
C VAL A 20 -24.30 -3.84 -0.33
N SER A 21 -23.25 -3.02 -0.25
CA SER A 21 -22.05 -3.26 -1.03
C SER A 21 -21.65 -4.69 -0.70
N ALA A 22 -21.72 -5.58 -1.68
CA ALA A 22 -21.32 -6.97 -1.47
C ALA A 22 -19.92 -6.96 -0.85
N GLU A 23 -19.76 -7.62 0.30
CA GLU A 23 -18.48 -7.67 0.99
C GLU A 23 -17.45 -8.34 0.07
N CYS A 24 -16.33 -7.65 -0.16
CA CYS A 24 -15.28 -8.08 -1.07
C CYS A 24 -14.55 -9.29 -0.48
N THR A 25 -14.64 -10.45 -1.13
CA THR A 25 -13.92 -11.66 -0.71
C THR A 25 -12.58 -11.80 -1.42
N GLN A 26 -12.39 -11.10 -2.54
CA GLN A 26 -11.16 -11.06 -3.32
C GLN A 26 -10.93 -9.66 -3.87
N PHE A 27 -9.66 -9.34 -4.16
CA PHE A 27 -9.23 -8.03 -4.59
C PHE A 27 -8.43 -8.13 -5.88
N SER A 28 -8.78 -7.34 -6.89
CA SER A 28 -8.12 -7.38 -8.19
C SER A 28 -7.40 -6.08 -8.51
N THR A 29 -6.23 -6.24 -9.13
CA THR A 29 -5.48 -5.16 -9.76
C THR A 29 -5.67 -5.18 -11.27
N ASN A 30 -5.39 -4.06 -11.93
CA ASN A 30 -5.33 -3.98 -13.39
C ASN A 30 -3.88 -3.90 -13.90
N GLY A 31 -3.72 -3.78 -15.21
CA GLY A 31 -2.43 -3.57 -15.87
C GLY A 31 -1.83 -4.84 -16.46
N SER A 32 -0.54 -4.76 -16.82
CA SER A 32 0.22 -5.87 -17.41
C SER A 32 0.44 -7.04 -16.43
N THR A 33 0.39 -6.74 -15.14
CA THR A 33 0.51 -7.67 -14.00
C THR A 33 -0.81 -7.83 -13.24
N ALA A 34 -1.94 -7.67 -13.92
CA ALA A 34 -3.26 -7.84 -13.31
C ALA A 34 -3.38 -9.21 -12.63
N ALA A 35 -3.73 -9.20 -11.34
CA ALA A 35 -3.85 -10.40 -10.52
C ALA A 35 -5.02 -10.27 -9.54
N THR A 36 -5.36 -11.39 -8.90
CA THR A 36 -6.36 -11.45 -7.83
C THR A 36 -5.70 -11.91 -6.53
N TYR A 37 -6.07 -11.26 -5.45
CA TYR A 37 -5.50 -11.43 -4.13
C TYR A 37 -6.60 -11.74 -3.11
N ASP A 38 -6.29 -12.58 -2.13
CA ASP A 38 -7.22 -12.96 -1.07
C ASP A 38 -7.29 -11.93 0.06
N PHE A 39 -6.22 -11.16 0.25
CA PHE A 39 -6.12 -10.18 1.34
C PHE A 39 -5.89 -8.77 0.81
N TYR A 40 -6.50 -7.81 1.51
CA TYR A 40 -6.31 -6.37 1.32
C TYR A 40 -6.06 -5.71 2.67
N ARG A 41 -5.11 -4.78 2.72
CA ARG A 41 -4.85 -3.89 3.86
C ARG A 41 -4.58 -2.49 3.35
N PHE A 42 -5.14 -1.50 4.06
CA PHE A 42 -4.85 -0.09 3.82
C PHE A 42 -4.48 0.58 5.13
N TYR A 43 -3.28 1.15 5.17
CA TYR A 43 -2.76 1.92 6.30
C TYR A 43 -2.74 3.38 5.88
N ASP A 44 -3.55 4.21 6.54
CA ASP A 44 -3.61 5.65 6.28
C ASP A 44 -2.95 6.41 7.43
N PHE A 45 -1.86 7.10 7.14
CA PHE A 45 -1.15 7.94 8.11
C PHE A 45 -1.55 9.41 8.00
N ARG A 46 -2.43 9.75 7.06
CA ARG A 46 -2.94 11.10 6.89
C ARG A 46 -4.01 11.38 7.94
N ASN A 47 -3.94 12.57 8.53
CA ASN A 47 -4.98 13.09 9.41
C ASN A 47 -5.23 12.27 10.68
N ILE A 48 -4.19 11.64 11.23
CA ILE A 48 -4.21 11.06 12.57
C ILE A 48 -4.40 12.21 13.55
N ARG A 49 -5.45 12.16 14.38
CA ARG A 49 -5.77 13.22 15.34
C ARG A 49 -5.06 12.96 16.68
N ASP A 50 -4.51 14.03 17.26
CA ASP A 50 -3.81 14.06 18.56
C ASP A 50 -4.73 13.87 19.79
N ASP A 51 -5.86 13.16 19.71
CA ASP A 51 -6.57 12.76 20.94
C ASP A 51 -5.84 11.65 21.73
N ILE A 52 -4.60 11.37 21.33
CA ILE A 52 -3.54 10.70 22.08
C ILE A 52 -2.57 11.77 22.63
N ASP A 53 -3.07 12.60 23.54
CA ASP A 53 -2.24 13.44 24.39
C ASP A 53 -1.38 12.54 25.30
N GLY A 54 -0.07 12.50 25.04
CA GLY A 54 0.95 11.97 25.95
C GLY A 54 1.72 10.78 25.41
N ASP A 55 2.97 11.02 25.03
CA ASP A 55 4.00 10.00 24.77
C ASP A 55 3.59 8.85 23.84
N ALA A 56 3.94 8.98 22.56
CA ALA A 56 4.18 7.83 21.67
C ALA A 56 5.26 6.84 22.20
N ALA A 57 5.79 7.06 23.41
CA ALA A 57 6.66 6.17 24.15
C ALA A 57 5.93 5.23 25.13
N ALA A 58 4.61 5.35 25.39
CA ALA A 58 3.92 4.41 26.28
C ALA A 58 2.40 4.37 26.07
N ALA A 59 1.90 3.48 25.21
CA ALA A 59 0.45 3.20 25.19
C ALA A 59 0.14 1.74 24.83
N SER A 60 0.62 0.83 25.69
CA SER A 60 -0.18 -0.32 26.10
C SER A 60 -1.35 0.19 26.96
N SER A 61 -2.50 0.56 26.37
CA SER A 61 -3.79 0.55 27.08
C SER A 61 -4.98 0.84 26.15
N TYR A 62 -5.67 -0.24 25.81
CA TYR A 62 -7.12 -0.42 25.83
C TYR A 62 -7.99 0.84 26.09
N GLY A 63 -8.84 1.18 25.11
CA GLY A 63 -10.14 1.79 25.39
C GLY A 63 -10.49 3.08 24.65
N LYS A 64 -10.71 3.01 23.33
CA LYS A 64 -11.77 3.78 22.65
C LYS A 64 -12.11 3.09 21.33
N SER A 65 -13.40 2.77 21.18
CA SER A 65 -13.96 1.95 20.11
C SER A 65 -13.97 2.70 18.79
N HIS A 66 -13.19 2.21 17.81
CA HIS A 66 -13.37 2.49 16.40
C HIS A 66 -13.84 1.20 15.72
N THR A 67 -14.98 1.28 15.03
CA THR A 67 -15.74 0.14 14.53
C THR A 67 -14.99 -0.62 13.44
N ALA A 68 -14.43 -1.78 13.80
CA ALA A 68 -14.15 -2.84 12.85
C ALA A 68 -15.48 -3.30 12.22
N THR A 69 -15.53 -3.41 10.89
CA THR A 69 -16.58 -4.21 10.24
C THR A 69 -16.02 -5.62 10.11
N GLU A 70 -16.09 -6.39 11.20
CA GLU A 70 -15.80 -7.82 11.14
C GLU A 70 -16.98 -8.51 10.45
N SER A 71 -16.76 -9.05 9.24
CA SER A 71 -17.71 -9.98 8.66
C SER A 71 -17.66 -11.27 9.48
N ALA A 72 -18.74 -11.52 10.22
CA ALA A 72 -18.96 -12.75 10.97
C ALA A 72 -19.23 -13.88 9.97
N ASN A 73 -18.18 -14.36 9.29
CA ASN A 73 -18.01 -15.69 8.69
C ASN A 73 -16.78 -15.69 7.77
N GLY A 74 -15.59 -15.49 8.33
CA GLY A 74 -14.37 -16.15 7.85
C GLY A 74 -13.81 -15.80 6.46
N GLN A 75 -14.40 -14.93 5.64
CA GLN A 75 -13.80 -14.49 4.36
C GLN A 75 -14.14 -13.04 4.05
N SER A 76 -13.24 -12.16 4.52
CA SER A 76 -12.96 -10.78 4.12
C SER A 76 -12.64 -9.96 5.38
N LYS A 77 -11.38 -9.57 5.55
CA LYS A 77 -11.02 -8.61 6.60
C LYS A 77 -10.53 -7.34 5.93
N ILE A 78 -11.46 -6.44 5.64
CA ILE A 78 -11.12 -5.05 5.35
C ILE A 78 -10.69 -4.45 6.69
N PHE A 79 -9.39 -4.39 6.92
CA PHE A 79 -8.85 -3.74 8.11
C PHE A 79 -8.59 -2.27 7.80
N GLN A 80 -9.39 -1.40 8.41
CA GLN A 80 -8.99 -0.02 8.64
C GLN A 80 -8.14 -0.02 9.92
N ALA A 81 -6.81 -0.09 9.76
CA ALA A 81 -5.90 -0.25 10.88
C ALA A 81 -5.79 1.07 11.69
N ALA A 82 -6.63 1.20 12.71
CA ALA A 82 -6.37 2.03 13.87
C ALA A 82 -6.30 1.12 15.11
N PRO A 83 -5.18 1.11 15.87
CA PRO A 83 -3.99 1.91 15.62
C PRO A 83 -3.20 1.37 14.42
N TRP A 84 -2.61 2.28 13.65
CA TRP A 84 -1.83 2.04 12.43
C TRP A 84 -0.68 1.03 12.61
N ASN A 85 -0.23 0.84 13.85
CA ASN A 85 0.82 -0.11 14.24
C ASN A 85 0.32 -1.57 14.36
N SER A 86 -0.99 -1.84 14.23
CA SER A 86 -1.54 -3.19 14.43
C SER A 86 -1.06 -4.23 13.41
N GLY A 87 -0.46 -3.81 12.30
CA GLY A 87 0.08 -4.70 11.26
C GLY A 87 1.59 -4.59 11.03
N TRP A 88 2.31 -3.78 11.81
CA TRP A 88 3.73 -3.51 11.59
C TRP A 88 4.52 -3.60 12.90
N THR A 89 5.69 -4.23 12.85
CA THR A 89 6.62 -4.31 13.98
C THR A 89 7.85 -3.47 13.69
N ALA A 90 8.12 -2.48 14.55
CA ALA A 90 9.34 -1.70 14.46
C ALA A 90 10.52 -2.49 15.01
N ARG A 91 11.60 -2.60 14.22
CA ARG A 91 12.76 -3.42 14.57
C ARG A 91 13.64 -2.75 15.63
N ASP A 92 14.05 -3.54 16.64
CA ASP A 92 15.14 -3.20 17.56
C ASP A 92 16.28 -4.20 17.38
N TRP A 93 17.34 -3.77 16.69
CA TRP A 93 18.44 -4.66 16.34
C TRP A 93 19.75 -3.90 16.15
N PHE A 94 20.85 -4.54 16.54
CA PHE A 94 22.19 -4.08 16.24
C PHE A 94 22.79 -4.96 15.14
N ARG A 95 23.12 -4.33 14.01
CA ARG A 95 23.80 -4.95 12.89
C ARG A 95 25.25 -4.48 12.86
N PRO A 96 26.22 -5.30 13.30
CA PRO A 96 27.62 -4.94 13.22
C PRO A 96 28.05 -4.83 11.76
N SER A 97 29.00 -3.94 11.52
CA SER A 97 29.63 -3.72 10.24
C SER A 97 30.35 -4.99 9.78
N PRO A 98 30.01 -5.54 8.59
CA PRO A 98 30.66 -6.76 8.10
C PRO A 98 32.12 -6.53 7.67
N LYS A 99 32.49 -5.27 7.36
CA LYS A 99 33.82 -4.87 6.90
C LYS A 99 34.33 -3.65 7.67
N ASN A 100 35.63 -3.41 7.63
CA ASN A 100 36.24 -2.29 8.38
C ASN A 100 35.91 -0.91 7.78
N ASP A 101 35.48 -0.85 6.52
CA ASP A 101 35.11 0.36 5.78
C ASP A 101 33.61 0.68 5.82
N THR A 102 32.76 -0.28 6.18
CA THR A 102 31.32 -0.09 6.40
C THR A 102 31.02 0.41 7.83
N ILE A 103 29.74 0.65 8.13
CA ILE A 103 29.28 1.29 9.36
C ILE A 103 28.38 0.33 10.15
N ASP A 104 28.55 0.33 11.48
CA ASP A 104 27.64 -0.31 12.42
C ASP A 104 26.25 0.35 12.38
N MET A 105 25.20 -0.46 12.26
CA MET A 105 23.83 0.04 12.23
C MET A 105 23.05 -0.36 13.48
N HIS A 106 22.28 0.57 14.01
CA HIS A 106 21.38 0.38 15.14
C HIS A 106 19.95 0.70 14.70
N TYR A 107 19.17 -0.34 14.41
CA TYR A 107 17.74 -0.22 14.19
C TYR A 107 17.06 0.03 15.53
N LYS A 108 16.26 1.10 15.60
CA LYS A 108 15.58 1.49 16.84
C LYS A 108 14.12 1.84 16.58
N PRO A 109 13.16 1.31 17.38
CA PRO A 109 11.76 1.68 17.25
C PRO A 109 11.50 3.18 17.42
N SER A 110 12.33 3.88 18.21
CA SER A 110 12.25 5.33 18.39
C SER A 110 12.59 6.15 17.14
N ARG A 111 12.97 5.50 16.05
CA ARG A 111 13.22 6.11 14.74
C ARG A 111 12.02 6.05 13.79
N VAL A 112 10.88 5.58 14.31
CA VAL A 112 9.59 5.57 13.62
C VAL A 112 8.63 6.45 14.42
N SER A 113 8.00 7.42 13.77
CA SER A 113 7.05 8.33 14.42
C SER A 113 5.94 8.78 13.48
N ILE A 114 4.85 9.30 14.04
CA ILE A 114 3.89 10.11 13.28
C ILE A 114 4.34 11.57 13.39
N SER A 115 4.52 12.22 12.25
CA SER A 115 4.96 13.61 12.15
C SER A 115 3.81 14.48 11.67
N ASN A 116 3.79 15.73 12.14
CA ASN A 116 2.84 16.74 11.66
C ASN A 116 3.29 17.28 10.31
N ASN A 117 2.32 17.43 9.40
CA ASN A 117 2.56 18.10 8.14
C ASN A 117 2.66 19.62 8.37
N THR A 118 3.77 20.19 7.95
CA THR A 118 4.04 21.63 8.01
C THR A 118 4.06 22.29 6.64
N ASP A 119 3.78 21.52 5.58
CA ASP A 119 3.68 22.03 4.22
C ASP A 119 2.46 22.97 4.07
N ILE A 120 2.59 23.99 3.21
CA ILE A 120 1.58 25.03 3.01
C ILE A 120 0.27 24.47 2.42
N SER A 121 0.32 23.31 1.75
CA SER A 121 -0.86 22.62 1.22
C SER A 121 -1.50 21.72 2.30
N GLU A 122 -2.65 22.14 2.84
CA GLU A 122 -3.41 21.44 3.91
C GLU A 122 -4.12 20.14 3.43
N GLU A 123 -3.59 19.38 2.48
CA GLU A 123 -4.26 18.16 2.00
C GLU A 123 -4.28 17.03 3.05
N HIS A 124 -3.32 17.06 3.99
CA HIS A 124 -3.21 16.13 5.10
C HIS A 124 -2.47 16.79 6.28
N SER A 125 -2.80 16.41 7.52
CA SER A 125 -2.18 16.99 8.73
C SER A 125 -1.05 16.16 9.32
N THR A 126 -0.90 14.89 8.94
CA THR A 126 0.11 13.97 9.49
C THR A 126 0.62 12.99 8.43
N TYR A 127 1.75 12.35 8.71
CA TYR A 127 2.30 11.22 7.96
C TYR A 127 3.19 10.35 8.87
N LEU A 128 3.49 9.13 8.45
CA LEU A 128 4.51 8.29 9.08
C LEU A 128 5.89 8.76 8.65
N THR A 129 6.85 8.79 9.58
CA THR A 129 8.25 9.12 9.31
C THR A 129 9.16 8.02 9.84
N LEU A 130 10.05 7.55 8.97
CA LEU A 130 11.26 6.82 9.32
C LEU A 130 12.44 7.79 9.30
N HIS A 131 13.30 7.75 10.32
CA HIS A 131 14.38 8.71 10.52
C HIS A 131 15.73 8.02 10.72
N THR A 132 16.77 8.48 10.03
CA THR A 132 18.14 8.00 10.20
C THR A 132 19.07 9.15 10.57
N THR A 133 20.03 8.87 11.45
CA THR A 133 21.04 9.85 11.92
C THR A 133 22.41 9.20 11.96
N ARG A 134 23.43 9.90 11.45
CA ARG A 134 24.83 9.50 11.65
C ARG A 134 25.34 9.99 13.01
N LEU A 135 25.72 9.07 13.89
CA LEU A 135 26.13 9.39 15.26
C LEU A 135 27.59 9.82 15.36
N SER A 136 27.92 10.53 16.44
CA SER A 136 29.27 11.03 16.73
C SER A 136 30.28 9.91 17.04
N ASP A 137 29.81 8.74 17.47
CA ASP A 137 30.65 7.56 17.65
C ASP A 137 30.98 6.84 16.33
N GLY A 138 30.44 7.34 15.21
CA GLY A 138 30.65 6.79 13.87
C GLY A 138 29.62 5.76 13.45
N SER A 139 28.72 5.31 14.32
CA SER A 139 27.61 4.39 13.97
C SER A 139 26.45 5.11 13.27
N GLN A 140 25.51 4.34 12.72
CA GLN A 140 24.29 4.84 12.09
C GLN A 140 23.05 4.36 12.85
N LEU A 141 22.12 5.26 13.15
CA LEU A 141 20.76 4.89 13.57
C LEU A 141 19.90 4.60 12.35
N ALA A 142 19.15 3.52 12.36
CA ALA A 142 18.27 3.12 11.26
C ALA A 142 16.84 2.88 11.76
N ALA A 143 15.90 2.85 10.82
CA ALA A 143 14.49 2.56 11.06
C ALA A 143 14.04 1.42 10.14
N GLU A 144 13.24 0.50 10.66
CA GLU A 144 12.66 -0.59 9.88
C GLU A 144 11.34 -1.04 10.49
N LEU A 145 10.36 -1.27 9.62
CA LEU A 145 9.04 -1.79 9.92
C LEU A 145 8.83 -3.09 9.14
N ASP A 146 8.61 -4.17 9.88
CA ASP A 146 8.30 -5.49 9.34
C ASP A 146 6.78 -5.68 9.34
N PHE A 147 6.20 -6.04 8.19
CA PHE A 147 4.79 -6.39 8.09
C PHE A 147 4.50 -7.68 8.89
N ALA A 148 3.39 -7.72 9.60
CA ALA A 148 3.08 -8.80 10.54
C ALA A 148 2.88 -10.17 9.86
N GLU A 149 2.38 -10.19 8.62
CA GLU A 149 2.26 -11.39 7.80
C GLU A 149 3.60 -11.72 7.11
N TYR A 150 4.28 -12.76 7.59
CA TYR A 150 5.61 -13.19 7.12
C TYR A 150 5.60 -14.25 6.00
N ASN A 151 4.42 -14.74 5.62
CA ASN A 151 4.25 -15.84 4.66
C ASN A 151 3.56 -15.40 3.37
N VAL A 152 3.86 -14.19 2.89
CA VAL A 152 3.30 -13.61 1.67
C VAL A 152 3.90 -14.30 0.44
N THR A 153 3.08 -14.78 -0.49
CA THR A 153 3.55 -15.49 -1.69
C THR A 153 3.52 -14.65 -2.96
N PHE A 154 2.54 -13.74 -3.08
CA PHE A 154 2.41 -12.78 -4.16
C PHE A 154 1.77 -11.52 -3.60
N ALA A 155 2.14 -10.35 -4.13
CA ALA A 155 1.62 -9.09 -3.63
C ALA A 155 1.56 -7.99 -4.69
N SER A 156 0.62 -7.05 -4.53
CA SER A 156 0.71 -5.69 -5.06
C SER A 156 0.93 -4.78 -3.86
N ILE A 157 2.10 -4.17 -3.84
CA ILE A 157 2.66 -3.44 -2.72
C ILE A 157 2.75 -1.98 -3.14
N ARG A 158 2.01 -1.08 -2.48
CA ARG A 158 1.81 0.30 -2.96
C ARG A 158 2.00 1.29 -1.82
N MET A 159 2.61 2.44 -2.10
CA MET A 159 2.75 3.51 -1.11
C MET A 159 2.73 4.90 -1.77
N ALA A 160 2.36 5.92 -0.99
CA ALA A 160 2.70 7.31 -1.27
C ALA A 160 3.78 7.79 -0.30
N ALA A 161 4.93 8.20 -0.83
CA ALA A 161 6.08 8.54 0.00
C ALA A 161 6.99 9.61 -0.61
N ARG A 162 7.88 10.15 0.22
CA ARG A 162 8.95 11.07 -0.17
C ARG A 162 10.18 10.88 0.71
N ILE A 163 11.32 11.34 0.23
CA ILE A 163 12.57 11.39 1.02
C ILE A 163 13.14 12.79 1.14
N HIS A 164 13.80 13.12 2.25
CA HIS A 164 14.52 14.39 2.37
C HIS A 164 15.70 14.30 3.33
N GLY A 165 16.51 15.37 3.38
CA GLY A 165 17.70 15.45 4.23
C GLY A 165 19.01 15.17 3.48
N ALA A 166 20.01 14.70 4.22
CA ALA A 166 21.36 14.49 3.71
C ALA A 166 21.46 13.25 2.81
N SER A 167 22.46 13.26 1.93
CA SER A 167 22.85 12.06 1.19
C SER A 167 23.50 11.03 2.09
N GLY A 168 23.47 9.77 1.65
CA GLY A 168 24.19 8.71 2.34
C GLY A 168 23.28 7.71 3.05
N ALA A 169 22.01 7.57 2.67
CA ALA A 169 21.08 6.55 3.15
C ALA A 169 20.18 6.05 2.00
N ILE A 170 19.49 4.93 2.23
CA ILE A 170 18.53 4.32 1.31
C ILE A 170 17.20 4.16 2.03
N ALA A 171 16.13 4.71 1.45
CA ALA A 171 14.77 4.33 1.79
C ALA A 171 14.38 3.10 0.97
N GLY A 172 13.88 2.06 1.63
CA GLY A 172 13.57 0.78 1.00
C GLY A 172 12.14 0.34 1.26
N PHE A 173 11.53 -0.30 0.26
CA PHE A 173 10.33 -1.11 0.43
C PHE A 173 10.39 -2.35 -0.45
N PHE A 174 10.34 -3.51 0.19
CA PHE A 174 10.77 -4.73 -0.46
C PHE A 174 10.11 -5.97 0.15
N THR A 175 10.15 -7.05 -0.62
CA THR A 175 9.83 -8.40 -0.15
C THR A 175 11.12 -9.13 0.17
N TYR A 176 11.21 -9.83 1.29
CA TYR A 176 12.43 -10.53 1.69
C TYR A 176 12.14 -11.93 2.24
N HIS A 177 12.81 -12.95 1.71
CA HIS A 177 12.94 -14.26 2.32
C HIS A 177 14.38 -14.50 2.78
N ASP A 178 15.32 -14.29 1.86
CA ASP A 178 16.77 -14.37 2.02
C ASP A 178 17.48 -13.59 0.89
N ASP A 179 18.82 -13.58 0.91
CA ASP A 179 19.68 -12.85 -0.04
C ASP A 179 19.54 -13.31 -1.52
N ILE A 180 18.73 -14.34 -1.82
CA ILE A 180 18.49 -14.83 -3.19
C ILE A 180 17.00 -14.85 -3.58
N SER A 181 16.14 -14.33 -2.72
CA SER A 181 14.70 -14.26 -2.93
C SER A 181 14.16 -12.98 -2.30
N GLU A 182 14.38 -11.88 -3.01
CA GLU A 182 14.00 -10.53 -2.61
C GLU A 182 13.65 -9.69 -3.85
N SER A 183 12.75 -8.72 -3.67
CA SER A 183 12.33 -7.77 -4.72
C SER A 183 12.18 -6.39 -4.11
N ASP A 184 12.81 -5.40 -4.74
CA ASP A 184 13.17 -4.14 -4.10
C ASP A 184 12.60 -2.92 -4.80
N ILE A 185 12.22 -1.91 -4.01
CA ILE A 185 12.22 -0.49 -4.39
C ILE A 185 13.15 0.22 -3.43
N GLU A 186 14.24 0.79 -3.95
CA GLU A 186 15.26 1.50 -3.16
C GLU A 186 15.47 2.92 -3.69
N ILE A 187 15.40 3.90 -2.79
CA ILE A 187 15.45 5.32 -3.10
C ILE A 187 16.61 5.95 -2.31
N PRO A 188 17.72 6.32 -2.96
CA PRO A 188 18.85 6.96 -2.30
C PRO A 188 18.51 8.36 -1.81
N THR A 189 18.95 8.71 -0.60
CA THR A 189 18.76 10.05 -0.05
C THR A 189 19.77 11.05 -0.62
N GLY A 190 19.38 12.34 -0.64
CA GLY A 190 20.23 13.47 -1.03
C GLY A 190 20.11 13.89 -2.50
N GLY A 191 19.87 15.20 -2.71
CA GLY A 191 19.50 15.81 -3.99
C GLY A 191 20.63 15.88 -5.02
N SER A 192 20.65 14.89 -5.91
CA SER A 192 20.98 14.99 -7.35
C SER A 192 20.75 13.65 -8.06
N ALA A 193 20.69 12.55 -7.30
CA ALA A 193 20.27 11.23 -7.77
C ALA A 193 18.76 11.10 -7.61
N ASP A 194 18.00 11.88 -8.40
CA ASP A 194 16.58 11.66 -8.64
C ASP A 194 16.44 10.30 -9.34
N GLU A 195 16.74 9.21 -8.64
CA GLU A 195 16.78 7.85 -9.15
C GLU A 195 16.07 6.94 -8.17
N VAL A 196 15.37 5.97 -8.74
CA VAL A 196 14.79 4.85 -8.02
C VAL A 196 15.44 3.59 -8.56
N HIS A 197 15.93 2.77 -7.66
CA HIS A 197 16.52 1.48 -7.96
C HIS A 197 15.48 0.39 -7.73
N TYR A 198 15.30 -0.46 -8.74
CA TYR A 198 14.47 -1.65 -8.65
C TYR A 198 15.35 -2.88 -8.85
N SER A 199 15.13 -3.92 -8.06
CA SER A 199 15.86 -5.16 -8.25
C SER A 199 15.08 -6.39 -7.84
N ASN A 200 15.49 -7.52 -8.41
CA ASN A 200 15.25 -8.83 -7.83
C ASN A 200 16.61 -9.42 -7.45
N GLN A 201 16.78 -9.84 -6.20
CA GLN A 201 18.03 -10.47 -5.76
C GLN A 201 18.11 -11.94 -6.21
N PRO A 202 19.31 -12.45 -6.54
CA PRO A 202 20.58 -11.73 -6.55
C PRO A 202 20.73 -10.84 -7.80
N THR A 203 21.37 -9.68 -7.64
CA THR A 203 21.67 -8.76 -8.76
C THR A 203 23.01 -9.04 -9.44
N THR A 204 23.87 -9.83 -8.80
CA THR A 204 25.16 -10.27 -9.33
C THR A 204 25.32 -11.77 -9.17
N ASP A 205 25.99 -12.42 -10.11
CA ASP A 205 26.36 -13.82 -10.00
C ASP A 205 27.32 -14.00 -8.80
N PRO A 206 27.01 -14.90 -7.85
CA PRO A 206 27.77 -15.01 -6.59
C PRO A 206 29.18 -15.56 -6.77
N ASP A 207 29.44 -16.30 -7.86
CA ASP A 207 30.75 -16.92 -8.12
C ASP A 207 31.69 -15.97 -8.88
N THR A 208 31.14 -15.16 -9.78
CA THR A 208 31.91 -14.30 -10.69
C THR A 208 31.83 -12.81 -10.34
N GLY A 209 30.81 -12.40 -9.57
CA GLY A 209 30.52 -11.00 -9.25
C GLY A 209 30.01 -10.18 -10.44
N VAL A 210 29.70 -10.83 -11.57
CA VAL A 210 29.20 -10.15 -12.77
C VAL A 210 27.73 -9.78 -12.58
N PRO A 211 27.29 -8.55 -12.93
CA PRO A 211 25.89 -8.18 -12.90
C PRO A 211 25.01 -9.12 -13.74
N ILE A 212 23.87 -9.51 -13.19
CA ILE A 212 22.88 -10.34 -13.88
C ILE A 212 21.99 -9.41 -14.70
N ASP A 213 21.98 -9.61 -16.02
CA ASP A 213 21.16 -8.80 -16.93
C ASP A 213 19.67 -8.96 -16.61
N GLY A 214 18.95 -7.83 -16.52
CA GLY A 214 17.53 -7.80 -16.15
C GLY A 214 17.21 -7.99 -14.66
N ALA A 215 18.21 -8.08 -13.78
CA ALA A 215 17.99 -8.17 -12.32
C ALA A 215 17.94 -6.80 -11.61
N THR A 216 18.41 -5.73 -12.26
CA THR A 216 18.45 -4.37 -11.71
C THR A 216 18.00 -3.34 -12.74
N PHE A 217 17.23 -2.34 -12.32
CA PHE A 217 16.78 -1.22 -13.13
C PHE A 217 16.96 0.09 -12.36
N ASN A 218 17.66 1.05 -12.97
CA ASN A 218 17.82 2.40 -12.42
C ASN A 218 16.97 3.35 -13.23
N VAL A 219 15.99 3.98 -12.58
CA VAL A 219 15.03 4.87 -13.25
C VAL A 219 15.17 6.27 -12.70
N SER A 220 15.53 7.22 -13.56
CA SER A 220 15.61 8.62 -13.17
C SER A 220 14.21 9.27 -13.13
N MET A 221 13.95 10.11 -12.13
CA MET A 221 12.74 10.91 -12.04
C MET A 221 12.73 12.04 -13.05
N GLU A 222 11.53 12.48 -13.43
CA GLU A 222 11.38 13.74 -14.14
C GLU A 222 11.72 14.93 -13.23
N ALA A 223 12.36 15.98 -13.78
CA ALA A 223 12.79 17.15 -13.00
C ALA A 223 11.67 17.90 -12.24
N ARG A 224 10.39 17.64 -12.56
CA ARG A 224 9.21 18.22 -11.88
C ARG A 224 8.56 17.27 -10.88
N GLN A 225 9.07 16.06 -10.72
CA GLN A 225 8.60 15.04 -9.78
C GLN A 225 9.81 14.37 -9.09
N PRO A 226 10.70 15.11 -8.41
CA PRO A 226 11.82 14.50 -7.70
C PRO A 226 11.34 13.61 -6.55
N THR A 227 12.19 12.68 -6.09
CA THR A 227 11.88 11.76 -4.96
C THR A 227 11.65 12.50 -3.64
N SER A 228 12.04 13.78 -3.57
CA SER A 228 11.76 14.68 -2.44
C SER A 228 10.35 15.25 -2.41
N THR A 229 9.56 15.01 -3.45
CA THR A 229 8.12 15.30 -3.46
C THR A 229 7.33 14.01 -3.25
N TRP A 230 6.04 14.14 -2.92
CA TRP A 230 5.16 12.99 -2.75
C TRP A 230 4.98 12.26 -4.07
N ASN A 231 5.38 10.99 -4.11
CA ASN A 231 5.25 10.10 -5.27
C ASN A 231 4.56 8.81 -4.85
N ASN A 232 3.85 8.20 -5.79
CA ASN A 232 3.23 6.89 -5.61
C ASN A 232 4.13 5.80 -6.18
N TYR A 233 4.58 4.88 -5.36
CA TYR A 233 5.40 3.73 -5.76
C TYR A 233 4.56 2.45 -5.67
N ARG A 234 4.75 1.54 -6.61
CA ARG A 234 4.10 0.22 -6.62
C ARG A 234 5.04 -0.86 -7.12
N LEU A 235 5.10 -1.97 -6.38
CA LEU A 235 5.70 -3.24 -6.79
C LEU A 235 4.59 -4.27 -6.92
N ASP A 236 4.43 -4.84 -8.11
CA ASP A 236 3.65 -6.04 -8.32
C ASP A 236 4.58 -7.24 -8.42
N TRP A 237 4.44 -8.15 -7.47
CA TRP A 237 5.05 -9.46 -7.46
C TRP A 237 3.98 -10.52 -7.71
N VAL A 238 4.02 -11.11 -8.90
CA VAL A 238 3.11 -12.17 -9.36
C VAL A 238 3.92 -13.37 -9.85
N ASP A 239 3.26 -14.48 -10.13
CA ASP A 239 3.93 -15.70 -10.56
C ASP A 239 4.76 -15.46 -11.83
N GLY A 240 6.08 -15.67 -11.71
CA GLY A 240 7.04 -15.50 -12.79
C GLY A 240 7.33 -14.06 -13.22
N ARG A 241 6.80 -13.02 -12.55
CA ARG A 241 7.06 -11.63 -12.93
C ARG A 241 7.07 -10.65 -11.74
N SER A 242 8.06 -9.76 -11.75
CA SER A 242 8.06 -8.52 -10.95
C SER A 242 7.86 -7.32 -11.88
N ALA A 243 7.00 -6.37 -11.49
CA ALA A 243 6.81 -5.12 -12.22
C ALA A 243 6.75 -3.94 -11.25
N TRP A 244 7.43 -2.86 -11.61
CA TRP A 244 7.51 -1.64 -10.80
C TRP A 244 6.85 -0.48 -11.51
N TYR A 245 6.12 0.31 -10.73
CA TYR A 245 5.36 1.46 -11.21
C TYR A 245 5.66 2.67 -10.35
N MET A 246 5.64 3.83 -11.01
CA MET A 246 5.79 5.12 -10.37
C MET A 246 4.73 6.07 -10.91
N ASN A 247 4.00 6.72 -10.00
CA ASN A 247 2.92 7.64 -10.32
C ASN A 247 1.88 7.07 -11.30
N GLY A 248 1.64 5.76 -11.22
CA GLY A 248 0.69 5.01 -12.07
C GLY A 248 1.24 4.55 -13.42
N ALA A 249 2.46 4.94 -13.80
CA ALA A 249 3.13 4.47 -15.00
C ALA A 249 4.07 3.29 -14.68
N GLN A 250 4.08 2.26 -15.53
CA GLN A 250 5.04 1.15 -15.40
C GLN A 250 6.44 1.64 -15.77
N SER A 251 7.37 1.54 -14.82
CA SER A 251 8.75 2.01 -14.97
C SER A 251 9.70 0.90 -15.41
N ALA A 252 9.47 -0.34 -14.94
CA ALA A 252 10.26 -1.53 -15.27
C ALA A 252 9.46 -2.82 -15.03
N ASP A 253 9.86 -3.92 -15.67
CA ASP A 253 9.42 -5.28 -15.35
C ASP A 253 10.50 -6.30 -15.68
N THR A 254 10.45 -7.46 -15.02
CA THR A 254 11.37 -8.57 -15.25
C THR A 254 10.77 -9.93 -14.92
N GLU A 255 11.27 -10.95 -15.60
CA GLU A 255 11.07 -12.37 -15.28
C GLU A 255 12.33 -12.99 -14.65
N VAL A 256 13.40 -12.19 -14.48
CA VAL A 256 14.69 -12.61 -13.93
C VAL A 256 14.63 -12.57 -12.41
N ASN A 257 15.07 -13.65 -11.78
CA ASN A 257 15.20 -13.81 -10.33
C ASN A 257 13.93 -13.44 -9.53
N VAL A 258 12.75 -13.57 -10.15
CA VAL A 258 11.48 -13.28 -9.46
C VAL A 258 11.37 -14.17 -8.22
N PRO A 259 11.12 -13.59 -7.02
CA PRO A 259 10.99 -14.38 -5.81
C PRO A 259 9.94 -15.48 -5.95
N ASN A 260 10.25 -16.67 -5.45
CA ASN A 260 9.38 -17.85 -5.51
C ASN A 260 9.14 -18.51 -4.15
N ARG A 261 9.57 -17.82 -3.08
CA ARG A 261 9.40 -18.23 -1.69
C ARG A 261 8.50 -17.25 -0.97
N GLU A 262 7.79 -17.77 0.03
CA GLU A 262 7.02 -16.92 0.93
C GLU A 262 7.95 -15.92 1.64
N SER A 263 7.61 -14.65 1.57
CA SER A 263 8.46 -13.54 2.00
C SER A 263 7.73 -12.65 3.00
N MET A 264 8.48 -11.93 3.81
CA MET A 264 7.95 -10.79 4.57
C MET A 264 7.97 -9.53 3.70
N ILE A 265 7.18 -8.52 4.06
CA ILE A 265 7.22 -7.19 3.44
C ILE A 265 7.86 -6.24 4.45
N ILE A 266 8.87 -5.48 4.01
CA ILE A 266 9.68 -4.62 4.88
C ILE A 266 9.71 -3.20 4.33
N MET A 267 9.60 -2.22 5.21
CA MET A 267 9.86 -0.81 4.94
C MET A 267 11.00 -0.31 5.81
N SER A 268 12.03 0.30 5.23
CA SER A 268 13.21 0.70 5.99
C SER A 268 13.83 2.01 5.52
N LEU A 269 14.63 2.61 6.41
CA LEU A 269 15.54 3.71 6.10
C LEU A 269 16.88 3.40 6.77
N TRP A 270 17.89 3.10 5.97
CA TRP A 270 19.15 2.53 6.44
C TRP A 270 20.37 3.15 5.76
N SER A 271 21.53 3.02 6.38
CA SER A 271 22.81 3.39 5.79
C SER A 271 23.93 2.58 6.41
N ASN A 272 24.63 1.79 5.57
CA ASN A 272 25.76 0.99 6.01
C ASN A 272 27.11 1.62 5.60
N GLY A 273 27.10 2.79 4.97
CA GLY A 273 28.31 3.48 4.52
C GLY A 273 28.99 2.87 3.30
N GLY A 274 28.38 1.85 2.69
CA GLY A 274 28.89 1.20 1.50
C GLY A 274 28.67 2.05 0.25
N THR A 275 29.15 1.55 -0.89
CA THR A 275 29.07 2.26 -2.18
C THR A 275 27.63 2.60 -2.57
N PHE A 276 26.68 1.70 -2.29
CA PHE A 276 25.28 1.88 -2.66
C PHE A 276 24.57 2.94 -1.81
N SER A 277 24.58 2.79 -0.48
CA SER A 277 23.98 3.81 0.40
C SER A 277 24.74 5.14 0.36
N GLY A 278 26.01 5.12 -0.02
CA GLY A 278 26.95 6.20 0.28
C GLY A 278 27.25 6.29 1.77
N ARG A 279 28.07 7.27 2.15
CA ARG A 279 28.49 7.50 3.53
C ARG A 279 27.97 8.85 4.01
N MET A 280 26.96 8.82 4.87
CA MET A 280 26.42 10.02 5.52
C MET A 280 27.44 10.66 6.46
N ASP A 281 27.58 11.99 6.39
CA ASP A 281 28.46 12.75 7.28
C ASP A 281 27.97 12.74 8.73
N ILE A 282 28.90 12.78 9.68
CA ILE A 282 28.57 12.76 11.12
C ILE A 282 27.68 13.93 11.51
N GLY A 283 26.60 13.65 12.24
CA GLY A 283 25.63 14.63 12.69
C GLY A 283 24.61 15.04 11.64
N GLN A 284 24.59 14.41 10.47
CA GLN A 284 23.56 14.58 9.46
C GLN A 284 22.40 13.60 9.66
N ASP A 285 21.27 13.95 9.06
CA ASP A 285 20.00 13.24 9.17
C ASP A 285 19.33 13.10 7.79
N ALA A 286 18.57 12.02 7.62
CA ALA A 286 17.66 11.85 6.48
C ALA A 286 16.34 11.21 6.92
N TRP A 287 15.29 11.43 6.14
CA TRP A 287 13.92 11.04 6.46
C TRP A 287 13.25 10.39 5.27
N PHE A 288 12.39 9.42 5.58
CA PHE A 288 11.50 8.74 4.66
C PHE A 288 10.08 8.88 5.19
N ASP A 289 9.30 9.72 4.54
CA ASP A 289 7.92 10.02 4.95
C ASP A 289 6.92 9.25 4.09
N VAL A 290 5.86 8.74 4.72
CA VAL A 290 4.85 7.89 4.08
C VAL A 290 3.44 8.36 4.47
N GLN A 291 2.62 8.67 3.47
CA GLN A 291 1.22 9.07 3.67
C GLN A 291 0.31 7.86 3.87
N TRP A 292 0.49 6.82 3.06
CA TRP A 292 -0.31 5.60 3.13
C TRP A 292 0.43 4.42 2.52
N VAL A 293 0.01 3.21 2.93
CA VAL A 293 0.45 1.94 2.36
C VAL A 293 -0.80 1.10 2.02
N GLU A 294 -0.86 0.60 0.79
CA GLU A 294 -1.90 -0.30 0.30
C GLU A 294 -1.26 -1.64 -0.08
N LEU A 295 -1.71 -2.72 0.54
CA LEU A 295 -1.21 -4.07 0.31
C LEU A 295 -2.34 -4.96 -0.18
N LEU A 296 -2.14 -5.58 -1.34
CA LEU A 296 -2.92 -6.73 -1.81
C LEU A 296 -1.98 -7.92 -1.79
N PHE A 297 -2.38 -9.03 -1.18
CA PHE A 297 -1.46 -10.16 -1.08
C PHE A 297 -2.16 -11.52 -0.93
N ASN A 298 -1.43 -12.56 -1.28
CA ASN A 298 -1.75 -13.96 -1.01
C ASN A 298 -0.78 -14.51 0.04
N THR A 299 -1.18 -15.55 0.74
CA THR A 299 -0.29 -16.26 1.68
C THR A 299 -0.16 -17.73 1.33
N SER A 300 0.85 -18.41 1.85
CA SER A 300 1.03 -19.86 1.61
C SER A 300 -0.11 -20.72 2.17
N SER A 301 -0.93 -20.17 3.07
CA SER A 301 -2.15 -20.82 3.60
C SER A 301 -3.42 -20.57 2.80
N SER A 302 -3.36 -19.73 1.76
CA SER A 302 -4.47 -19.48 0.84
C SER A 302 -4.79 -20.74 0.01
N ALA A 303 -5.67 -21.60 0.53
CA ALA A 303 -6.25 -22.69 -0.25
C ALA A 303 -7.30 -22.12 -1.21
N THR A 304 -7.20 -22.53 -2.49
CA THR A 304 -8.14 -22.31 -3.60
C THR A 304 -9.45 -21.64 -3.20
N SER A 305 -9.55 -20.34 -3.48
CA SER A 305 -10.76 -19.56 -3.34
C SER A 305 -11.95 -20.28 -3.98
N ASP A 306 -12.98 -20.53 -3.18
CA ASP A 306 -14.29 -20.93 -3.69
C ASP A 306 -14.73 -19.87 -4.72
N THR A 307 -15.00 -20.30 -5.96
CA THR A 307 -15.34 -19.43 -7.11
C THR A 307 -16.66 -18.64 -6.95
N SER A 308 -17.23 -18.62 -5.74
CA SER A 308 -18.50 -17.99 -5.40
C SER A 308 -18.37 -16.58 -4.79
N GLY A 309 -17.14 -16.09 -4.60
CA GLY A 309 -16.84 -14.80 -3.95
C GLY A 309 -17.01 -13.54 -4.82
N THR A 310 -17.19 -12.38 -4.17
CA THR A 310 -17.23 -11.06 -4.82
C THR A 310 -15.81 -10.51 -5.00
N VAL A 311 -15.41 -10.26 -6.25
CA VAL A 311 -14.12 -9.62 -6.58
C VAL A 311 -14.28 -8.10 -6.65
N CYS A 312 -13.50 -7.38 -5.85
CA CYS A 312 -13.48 -5.92 -5.84
C CYS A 312 -12.19 -5.38 -6.46
N SER A 313 -12.32 -4.39 -7.33
CA SER A 313 -11.17 -3.69 -7.89
C SER A 313 -10.71 -2.59 -6.95
N VAL A 314 -9.39 -2.47 -6.75
CA VAL A 314 -8.77 -1.39 -5.96
C VAL A 314 -8.35 -0.19 -6.80
N GLU A 315 -8.72 -0.16 -8.08
CA GLU A 315 -8.20 0.81 -9.06
C GLU A 315 -9.04 2.10 -9.15
N SER A 316 -10.01 2.28 -8.25
CA SER A 316 -10.97 3.39 -8.30
C SER A 316 -10.34 4.73 -7.92
N SER A 317 -9.43 4.75 -6.94
CA SER A 317 -8.67 5.95 -6.54
C SER A 317 -7.48 5.58 -5.66
N LEU A 318 -6.27 5.92 -6.10
CA LEU A 318 -5.04 5.77 -5.30
C LEU A 318 -5.17 6.50 -3.96
N GLY A 319 -4.74 5.86 -2.89
CA GLY A 319 -4.81 6.43 -1.55
C GLY A 319 -6.24 6.57 -1.03
N SER A 320 -7.19 5.76 -1.49
CA SER A 320 -8.53 5.64 -0.88
C SER A 320 -8.72 4.22 -0.34
N PRO A 321 -9.26 4.04 0.88
CA PRO A 321 -9.41 2.73 1.49
C PRO A 321 -10.56 1.89 0.92
N THR A 322 -11.23 2.34 -0.15
CA THR A 322 -12.47 1.73 -0.65
C THR A 322 -12.27 0.96 -1.97
N PRO A 323 -12.05 -0.36 -1.92
CA PRO A 323 -12.21 -1.23 -3.08
C PRO A 323 -13.64 -1.11 -3.63
N ASN A 324 -13.78 -0.98 -4.94
CA ASN A 324 -15.08 -0.96 -5.60
C ASN A 324 -15.45 -2.38 -6.05
N ALA A 325 -16.57 -2.90 -5.58
CA ALA A 325 -17.16 -4.10 -6.16
C ALA A 325 -17.44 -3.84 -7.65
N SER A 326 -16.93 -4.71 -8.52
CA SER A 326 -17.33 -4.65 -9.92
C SER A 326 -18.84 -4.89 -9.99
N PRO A 327 -19.63 -4.05 -10.69
CA PRO A 327 -21.04 -4.38 -10.90
C PRO A 327 -21.09 -5.70 -11.64
N CYS A 328 -21.65 -6.74 -11.00
CA CYS A 328 -21.82 -8.02 -11.63
C CYS A 328 -22.68 -7.82 -12.89
N LEU A 329 -22.16 -8.24 -14.05
CA LEU A 329 -22.84 -8.19 -15.35
C LEU A 329 -24.19 -8.95 -15.37
N ARG A 330 -24.57 -9.64 -14.29
CA ARG A 330 -25.85 -10.34 -14.16
C ARG A 330 -27.05 -9.42 -13.92
N ASP A 331 -26.86 -8.19 -13.42
CA ASP A 331 -28.00 -7.30 -13.09
C ASP A 331 -28.40 -6.32 -14.21
N LEU A 332 -27.60 -6.18 -15.27
CA LEU A 332 -27.93 -5.34 -16.43
C LEU A 332 -28.99 -5.96 -17.37
N VAL A 333 -29.28 -7.27 -17.22
CA VAL A 333 -30.29 -7.95 -18.03
C VAL A 333 -31.70 -7.71 -17.50
N THR A 334 -31.85 -7.35 -16.22
CA THR A 334 -33.15 -7.16 -15.59
C THR A 334 -33.74 -5.77 -15.86
N GLU A 335 -32.91 -4.74 -16.05
CA GLU A 335 -33.40 -3.39 -16.39
C GLU A 335 -33.80 -3.23 -17.87
N CYS A 336 -33.24 -4.04 -18.78
CA CYS A 336 -33.62 -3.98 -20.20
C CYS A 336 -35.01 -4.56 -20.51
N ILE A 337 -35.60 -5.35 -19.60
CA ILE A 337 -36.90 -6.00 -19.84
C ILE A 337 -38.08 -5.08 -19.46
N TRP A 338 -37.92 -4.16 -18.50
CA TRP A 338 -38.99 -3.25 -18.10
C TRP A 338 -39.23 -2.11 -19.09
N TRP A 339 -38.18 -1.67 -19.81
CA TRP A 339 -38.33 -0.68 -20.88
C TRP A 339 -39.04 -1.24 -22.13
N ALA A 340 -39.00 -2.56 -22.37
CA ALA A 340 -39.67 -3.18 -23.50
C ALA A 340 -41.18 -3.45 -23.24
N ILE A 341 -41.60 -3.61 -21.99
CA ILE A 341 -43.01 -3.88 -21.64
C ILE A 341 -43.80 -2.57 -21.42
N GLY A 342 -43.14 -1.49 -20.99
CA GLY A 342 -43.78 -0.17 -20.77
C GLY A 342 -44.16 0.61 -22.05
N MET A 343 -43.62 0.26 -23.21
CA MET A 343 -43.91 0.93 -24.49
C MET A 343 -45.04 0.27 -25.30
N ALA A 344 -45.65 -0.81 -24.80
CA ALA A 344 -46.74 -1.51 -25.49
C ALA A 344 -48.15 -1.17 -24.96
N SER A 345 -48.29 -0.27 -23.98
CA SER A 345 -49.61 -0.01 -23.33
C SER A 345 -50.13 1.42 -23.44
N THR A 346 -49.52 2.30 -24.24
CA THR A 346 -50.04 3.67 -24.47
C THR A 346 -50.57 3.92 -25.89
N VAL A 347 -50.73 2.88 -26.72
CA VAL A 347 -51.34 3.00 -28.05
C VAL A 347 -52.57 2.10 -28.16
N SER A 348 -53.64 2.43 -27.43
CA SER A 348 -55.04 2.17 -27.82
C SER A 348 -55.97 2.62 -26.70
N PHE A 349 -56.27 3.92 -26.64
CA PHE A 349 -57.57 4.41 -26.14
C PHE A 349 -57.76 5.86 -26.61
N MET A 350 -57.89 6.03 -27.93
CA MET A 350 -58.58 7.18 -28.54
C MET A 350 -59.35 6.68 -29.76
N ALA A 351 -60.53 6.13 -29.49
CA ALA A 351 -61.64 6.07 -30.43
C ALA A 351 -62.93 5.99 -29.59
N PHE A 352 -63.91 6.85 -29.93
CA PHE A 352 -65.22 7.06 -29.31
C PHE A 352 -65.24 7.98 -28.07
N MET A 353 -65.31 9.30 -28.27
CA MET A 353 -66.56 10.05 -28.51
C MET A 353 -66.24 11.46 -29.02
#